data_AF-A0A556SWX7-F1
#
_entry.id   AF-A0A556SWX7-F1
#
_cell.length_a   1.000
_cell.length_b   1.000
_cell.length_c   1.000
_cell.angle_alpha   90.00
_cell.angle_beta   90.00
_cell.angle_gamma   90.00
#
_symmetry.space_group_name_H-M   'P 1'
#
loop_
_entity.id
_entity.type
_entity.pdbx_description
1 polymer ?
#
loop_
_entity_poly.entity_id
_entity_poly.type
_entity_poly.pdbx_seq_one_letter_code
_entity_poly.pdbx_strand_id
1 'polypeptide(L)'
;MNKIKWIAQVIAQPYEIQKSLFPDFANVADELAVEWEGALDELNITSITDEQRSVIKKLDDYMLSISGPANIQYWNNTALCKSVEWQRMREMAIDILSIMHWEKTVPAKPKAIYINQDNVSIMS
;
A
#
# COMPACT_ATOMS: atom_id res chain seq x y z
N MET A 1 -12.24 9.62 -3.55
CA MET A 1 -11.78 8.59 -2.59
C MET A 1 -10.60 9.19 -1.84
N ASN A 2 -10.54 9.07 -0.51
CA ASN A 2 -9.34 9.49 0.22
C ASN A 2 -8.24 8.45 -0.06
N LYS A 3 -7.24 8.80 -0.89
CA LYS A 3 -6.22 7.86 -1.36
C LYS A 3 -5.38 7.31 -0.22
N ILE A 4 -4.92 8.17 0.70
CA ILE A 4 -4.11 7.71 1.85
C ILE A 4 -4.88 6.73 2.73
N LYS A 5 -6.19 6.95 2.94
CA LYS A 5 -7.05 5.99 3.65
C LYS A 5 -7.12 4.67 2.88
N TRP A 6 -7.39 4.74 1.58
CA TRP A 6 -7.53 3.55 0.75
C TRP A 6 -6.27 2.70 0.77
N ILE A 7 -5.10 3.28 0.49
CA ILE A 7 -3.84 2.51 0.45
C ILE A 7 -3.45 1.99 1.84
N ALA A 8 -3.69 2.75 2.92
CA ALA A 8 -3.50 2.24 4.28
C ALA A 8 -4.41 1.03 4.58
N GLN A 9 -5.67 1.07 4.11
CA GLN A 9 -6.57 -0.08 4.22
C GLN A 9 -6.06 -1.28 3.44
N VAL A 10 -5.52 -1.10 2.24
CA VAL A 10 -4.93 -2.19 1.44
C VAL A 10 -3.67 -2.74 2.10
N ILE A 11 -2.71 -1.89 2.49
CA ILE A 11 -1.45 -2.33 3.10
C ILE A 11 -1.70 -3.08 4.41
N ALA A 12 -2.73 -2.72 5.17
CA ALA A 12 -3.09 -3.41 6.40
C ALA A 12 -3.66 -4.84 6.20
N GLN A 13 -4.09 -5.20 4.99
CA GLN A 13 -4.70 -6.50 4.73
C GLN A 13 -3.68 -7.64 4.68
N PRO A 14 -4.08 -8.89 4.97
CA PRO A 14 -3.31 -10.08 4.64
C PRO A 14 -3.00 -10.19 3.14
N TYR A 15 -1.90 -10.86 2.82
CA TYR A 15 -1.41 -11.06 1.45
C TYR A 15 -2.48 -11.48 0.45
N GLU A 16 -3.32 -12.47 0.78
CA GLU A 16 -4.32 -12.98 -0.18
C GLU A 16 -5.34 -11.90 -0.59
N ILE A 17 -5.73 -11.05 0.37
CA ILE A 17 -6.64 -9.93 0.10
C ILE A 17 -5.90 -8.86 -0.70
N GLN A 18 -4.68 -8.49 -0.30
CA GLN A 18 -3.84 -7.56 -1.06
C GLN A 18 -3.73 -8.01 -2.51
N LYS A 19 -3.38 -9.27 -2.76
CA LYS A 19 -3.22 -9.82 -4.10
C LYS A 19 -4.52 -9.79 -4.90
N SER A 20 -5.67 -10.11 -4.27
CA SER A 20 -6.97 -10.14 -4.93
C SER A 20 -7.48 -8.77 -5.43
N LEU A 21 -6.92 -7.67 -4.90
CA LEU A 21 -7.31 -6.29 -5.26
C LEU A 21 -6.64 -5.79 -6.54
N PHE A 22 -5.62 -6.49 -7.03
CA PHE A 22 -4.85 -6.15 -8.22
C PHE A 22 -4.95 -7.27 -9.26
N PRO A 23 -4.58 -7.03 -10.53
CA PRO A 23 -4.52 -8.08 -11.54
C PRO A 23 -3.53 -9.20 -11.18
N ASP A 24 -3.79 -10.40 -11.69
CA ASP A 24 -2.99 -11.59 -11.39
C ASP A 24 -1.52 -11.44 -11.83
N PHE A 25 -1.27 -10.73 -12.93
CA PHE A 25 0.07 -10.47 -13.45
C PHE A 25 0.83 -9.36 -12.71
N ALA A 26 0.15 -8.57 -11.88
CA ALA A 26 0.78 -7.43 -11.20
C ALA A 26 1.76 -7.88 -10.11
N ASN A 27 2.90 -7.19 -10.03
CA ASN A 27 3.76 -7.22 -8.86
C ASN A 27 3.15 -6.32 -7.78
N VAL A 28 2.31 -6.89 -6.93
CA VAL A 28 1.51 -6.12 -5.95
C VAL A 28 2.40 -5.42 -4.94
N ALA A 29 3.54 -5.98 -4.58
CA ALA A 29 4.50 -5.30 -3.70
C ALA A 29 4.93 -3.93 -4.26
N ASP A 30 5.20 -3.88 -5.56
CA ASP A 30 5.65 -2.67 -6.27
C ASP A 30 4.49 -1.70 -6.49
N GLU A 31 3.33 -2.20 -6.91
CA GLU A 31 2.10 -1.40 -7.04
C GLU A 31 1.71 -0.71 -5.73
N LEU A 32 1.83 -1.41 -4.59
CA LEU A 32 1.55 -0.82 -3.28
C LEU A 32 2.53 0.31 -2.92
N ALA A 33 3.79 0.22 -3.35
CA ALA A 33 4.78 1.28 -3.16
C ALA A 33 4.40 2.53 -3.97
N VAL A 34 4.04 2.34 -5.24
CA VAL A 34 3.62 3.42 -6.16
C VAL A 34 2.34 4.09 -5.67
N GLU A 35 1.33 3.31 -5.27
CA GLU A 35 0.07 3.85 -4.75
C GLU A 35 0.27 4.59 -3.41
N TRP A 36 1.24 4.15 -2.59
CA TRP A 36 1.60 4.83 -1.36
C TRP A 36 2.23 6.20 -1.64
N GLU A 37 3.25 6.25 -2.50
CA GLU A 37 3.91 7.51 -2.91
C GLU A 37 2.90 8.50 -3.50
N GLY A 38 2.07 8.04 -4.45
CA GLY A 38 1.04 8.88 -5.06
C GLY A 38 -0.02 9.37 -4.05
N ALA A 39 -0.32 8.58 -3.01
CA ALA A 39 -1.21 9.02 -1.94
C ALA A 39 -0.59 10.08 -1.02
N LEU A 40 0.73 10.05 -0.81
CA LEU A 40 1.45 11.07 -0.05
C LEU A 40 1.53 12.40 -0.80
N ASP A 41 1.73 12.37 -2.11
CA ASP A 41 1.73 13.59 -2.95
C ASP A 41 0.39 14.34 -2.90
N GLU A 42 -0.72 13.61 -2.75
CA GLU A 42 -2.07 14.18 -2.63
C GLU A 42 -2.47 14.52 -1.19
N LEU A 43 -1.65 14.17 -0.19
CA LEU A 43 -1.97 14.37 1.21
C LEU A 43 -1.85 15.85 1.60
N ASN A 44 -2.98 16.47 1.96
CA ASN A 44 -2.93 17.81 2.54
C ASN A 44 -2.37 17.77 3.96
N ILE A 45 -1.06 18.01 4.07
CA ILE A 45 -0.33 18.03 5.33
C ILE A 45 -0.87 19.02 6.37
N THR A 46 -1.54 20.10 5.96
CA THR A 46 -2.08 21.09 6.91
C THR A 46 -3.37 20.61 7.60
N SER A 47 -3.97 19.52 7.10
CA SER A 47 -5.25 19.00 7.58
C SER A 47 -5.13 17.82 8.56
N ILE A 48 -3.91 17.44 8.92
CA ILE A 48 -3.63 16.32 9.84
C ILE A 48 -2.83 16.81 11.06
N THR A 49 -3.01 16.12 12.19
CA THR A 49 -2.26 16.40 13.42
C THR A 49 -0.82 15.90 13.34
N ASP A 50 0.03 16.34 14.25
CA ASP A 50 1.42 15.85 14.33
C ASP A 50 1.50 14.35 14.64
N GLU A 51 0.57 13.84 15.44
CA GLU A 51 0.47 12.40 15.73
C GLU A 51 0.12 11.59 14.47
N GLN A 52 -0.87 12.05 13.71
CA GLN A 52 -1.27 11.46 12.42
C GLN A 52 -0.12 11.51 11.40
N ARG A 53 0.57 12.65 11.33
CA ARG A 53 1.78 12.80 10.49
C ARG A 53 2.87 11.82 10.90
N SER A 54 3.09 11.64 12.20
CA SER A 54 4.14 10.78 12.73
C SER A 54 3.95 9.32 12.32
N VAL A 55 2.73 8.78 12.41
CA VAL A 55 2.47 7.38 12.01
C VAL A 55 2.54 7.17 10.50
N ILE A 56 2.13 8.16 9.70
CA ILE A 56 2.29 8.12 8.23
C ILE A 56 3.78 8.12 7.87
N LYS A 57 4.54 9.05 8.45
CA LYS A 57 5.98 9.17 8.22
C LYS A 57 6.73 7.89 8.64
N LYS A 58 6.30 7.23 9.71
CA LYS A 58 6.92 5.98 10.19
C LYS A 58 6.83 4.86 9.14
N LEU A 59 5.68 4.69 8.48
CA LEU A 59 5.53 3.71 7.41
C LEU A 59 6.37 4.12 6.19
N ASP A 60 6.31 5.39 5.81
CA ASP A 60 7.06 5.93 4.67
C ASP A 60 8.59 5.75 4.84
N ASP A 61 9.12 6.16 5.99
CA ASP A 61 10.54 5.98 6.34
C ASP A 61 10.94 4.49 6.33
N TYR A 62 10.04 3.60 6.77
CA TYR A 62 10.32 2.18 6.77
C TYR A 62 10.38 1.62 5.35
N MET A 63 9.43 1.98 4.48
CA MET A 63 9.46 1.63 3.05
C MET A 63 10.77 2.12 2.42
N LEU A 64 11.13 3.38 2.62
CA LEU A 64 12.39 3.95 2.11
C LEU A 64 13.63 3.22 2.64
N SER A 65 13.64 2.78 3.90
CA SER A 65 14.77 2.08 4.50
C SER A 65 15.07 0.72 3.85
N ILE A 66 14.06 0.11 3.23
CA ILE A 66 14.17 -1.17 2.52
C ILE A 66 14.04 -1.00 1.00
N SER A 67 14.14 0.23 0.49
CA SER A 67 14.10 0.51 -0.96
C SER A 67 15.48 0.37 -1.61
N GLY A 68 15.49 0.46 -2.94
CA GLY A 68 16.70 0.51 -3.76
C GLY A 68 17.23 -0.86 -4.21
N PRO A 69 18.22 -0.88 -5.13
CA PRO A 69 18.65 -2.11 -5.82
C PRO A 69 19.15 -3.22 -4.88
N ALA A 70 19.75 -2.85 -3.75
CA ALA A 70 20.26 -3.79 -2.75
C ALA A 70 19.14 -4.54 -1.99
N ASN A 71 17.90 -4.07 -2.11
CA ASN A 71 16.76 -4.55 -1.34
C ASN A 71 15.61 -5.08 -2.23
N ILE A 72 15.88 -5.31 -3.52
CA ILE A 72 14.87 -5.75 -4.51
C ILE A 72 14.17 -7.06 -4.10
N GLN A 73 14.79 -7.88 -3.26
CA GLN A 73 14.21 -9.10 -2.71
C GLN A 73 12.94 -8.85 -1.89
N TYR A 74 12.71 -7.63 -1.37
CA TYR A 74 11.51 -7.29 -0.61
C TYR A 74 10.35 -6.78 -1.49
N TRP A 75 10.61 -6.40 -2.73
CA TRP A 75 9.62 -5.74 -3.61
C TRP A 75 9.05 -6.69 -4.66
N ASN A 76 8.59 -7.87 -4.21
CA ASN A 76 7.93 -8.86 -5.05
C ASN A 76 6.81 -9.59 -4.29
N ASN A 77 5.91 -10.25 -5.02
CA ASN A 77 4.78 -10.99 -4.43
C ASN A 77 5.20 -12.11 -3.44
N THR A 78 6.38 -12.71 -3.61
CA THR A 78 6.88 -13.72 -2.66
C THR A 78 7.18 -13.09 -1.31
N ALA A 79 7.85 -11.93 -1.31
CA ALA A 79 8.12 -11.17 -0.10
C ALA A 79 6.84 -10.59 0.52
N LEU A 80 5.92 -10.08 -0.30
CA LEU A 80 4.61 -9.61 0.15
C LEU A 80 3.89 -10.66 1.03
N CYS A 81 3.97 -11.92 0.60
CA CYS A 81 3.40 -13.07 1.31
C CYS A 81 4.17 -13.46 2.57
N LYS A 82 5.51 -13.55 2.50
CA LYS A 82 6.31 -14.30 3.48
C LYS A 82 7.25 -13.47 4.35
N SER A 83 7.55 -12.24 3.95
CA SER A 83 8.62 -11.47 4.57
C SER A 83 8.15 -10.77 5.84
N VAL A 84 9.08 -10.63 6.79
CA VAL A 84 8.84 -9.90 8.04
C VAL A 84 8.70 -8.40 7.78
N GLU A 85 9.32 -7.90 6.70
CA GLU A 85 9.22 -6.51 6.27
C GLU A 85 7.79 -6.16 5.88
N TRP A 86 7.14 -6.99 5.07
CA TRP A 86 5.73 -6.78 4.72
C TRP A 86 4.78 -6.99 5.90
N GLN A 87 5.13 -7.88 6.83
CA GLN A 87 4.38 -7.96 8.09
C GLN A 87 4.47 -6.66 8.91
N ARG A 88 5.66 -6.07 9.00
CA ARG A 88 5.85 -4.78 9.69
C ARG A 88 5.11 -3.64 8.98
N MET A 89 5.11 -3.61 7.66
CA MET A 89 4.33 -2.62 6.89
C MET A 89 2.82 -2.75 7.16
N ARG A 90 2.29 -3.99 7.21
CA ARG A 90 0.90 -4.26 7.62
C ARG A 90 0.60 -3.69 9.00
N GLU A 91 1.45 -3.94 9.99
CA GLU A 91 1.30 -3.45 11.36
C GLU A 91 1.31 -1.92 11.43
N MET A 92 2.25 -1.26 10.74
CA MET A 92 2.31 0.21 10.68
C MET A 92 1.09 0.81 9.97
N ALA A 93 0.55 0.17 8.93
CA ALA A 93 -0.68 0.59 8.29
C ALA A 93 -1.90 0.45 9.23
N ILE A 94 -1.94 -0.62 10.04
CA ILE A 94 -2.94 -0.78 11.10
C ILE A 94 -2.87 0.36 12.13
N ASP A 95 -1.67 0.79 12.51
CA ASP A 95 -1.46 1.93 13.41
C ASP A 95 -2.02 3.22 12.79
N ILE A 96 -1.74 3.47 11.51
CA ILE A 96 -2.30 4.62 10.76
C ILE A 96 -3.83 4.59 10.83
N LEU A 97 -4.46 3.47 10.49
CA LEU A 97 -5.92 3.34 10.53
C LEU A 97 -6.49 3.62 11.93
N SER A 98 -5.79 3.18 12.97
CA SER A 98 -6.19 3.40 14.37
C SER A 98 -6.13 4.88 14.77
N ILE A 99 -5.01 5.55 14.49
CA ILE A 99 -4.78 6.96 14.83
C ILE A 99 -5.66 7.90 13.98
N MET A 100 -5.95 7.52 12.74
CA MET A 100 -6.87 8.27 11.87
C MET A 100 -8.35 8.02 12.19
N HIS A 101 -8.65 7.09 13.12
CA HIS A 101 -10.00 6.59 13.40
C HIS A 101 -10.73 6.10 12.13
N TRP A 102 -9.99 5.42 11.25
CA TRP A 102 -10.50 4.80 10.04
C TRP A 102 -10.78 3.32 10.23
N GLU A 103 -11.79 2.83 9.53
CA GLU A 103 -12.16 1.42 9.53
C GLU A 103 -11.06 0.53 8.92
N LYS A 104 -10.88 -0.65 9.49
CA LYS A 104 -9.97 -1.71 9.00
C LYS A 104 -10.70 -2.67 8.05
N THR A 105 -11.51 -2.13 7.15
CA THR A 105 -12.30 -2.89 6.18
C THR A 105 -11.51 -3.12 4.89
N VAL A 106 -11.83 -4.20 4.17
CA VAL A 106 -11.31 -4.43 2.83
C VAL A 106 -11.88 -3.33 1.91
N PRO A 107 -11.03 -2.49 1.30
CA PRO A 107 -11.53 -1.44 0.45
C PRO A 107 -12.00 -2.00 -0.89
N ALA A 108 -12.82 -1.22 -1.62
CA ALA A 108 -13.17 -1.56 -2.99
C ALA A 108 -11.92 -1.56 -3.89
N LYS A 109 -11.95 -2.38 -4.95
CA LYS A 109 -10.88 -2.43 -5.96
C LYS A 109 -10.64 -1.04 -6.57
N PRO A 110 -9.38 -0.70 -6.87
CA PRO A 110 -9.08 0.54 -7.56
C PRO A 110 -9.64 0.47 -8.98
N LYS A 111 -10.11 1.59 -9.53
CA LYS A 111 -10.62 1.68 -10.91
C LYS A 111 -9.50 1.83 -11.96
N ALA A 112 -8.27 1.45 -11.62
CA ALA A 112 -7.12 1.62 -12.50
C ALA A 112 -7.23 0.68 -13.72
N ILE A 113 -6.80 1.16 -14.88
CA ILE A 113 -6.74 0.37 -16.11
C ILE A 113 -5.32 -0.19 -16.23
N TYR A 114 -5.18 -1.51 -16.15
CA TYR A 114 -3.92 -2.19 -16.35
C TYR A 114 -3.83 -2.73 -17.79
N ILE A 115 -2.80 -2.32 -18.52
CA ILE A 115 -2.55 -2.80 -19.88
C ILE A 115 -1.51 -3.92 -19.80
N ASN A 116 -1.94 -5.16 -20.07
CA ASN A 116 -1.00 -6.25 -20.33
C ASN A 116 -0.61 -6.19 -21.82
N GLN A 117 0.70 -6.26 -22.13
CA GLN A 117 1.21 -6.25 -23.50
C GLN A 117 0.68 -7.42 -24.35
N ASP A 118 0.08 -8.44 -23.73
CA ASP A 118 -0.48 -9.62 -24.40
C ASP A 118 -2.01 -9.70 -24.47
N ASN A 119 -2.78 -8.78 -23.87
CA ASN A 119 -4.23 -8.56 -24.11
C ASN A 119 -4.84 -7.59 -23.07
N VAL A 120 -5.68 -6.66 -23.53
CA VAL A 120 -6.42 -5.73 -22.66
C VAL A 120 -7.40 -6.51 -21.78
N SER A 121 -7.17 -6.53 -20.46
CA SER A 121 -8.15 -7.03 -19.48
C SER A 121 -8.88 -5.85 -18.85
N ILE A 122 -10.16 -5.72 -19.19
CA ILE A 122 -11.04 -4.66 -18.67
C ILE A 122 -11.70 -5.19 -17.40
N MET A 123 -11.53 -4.53 -16.26
CA MET A 123 -12.36 -4.79 -15.08
C MET A 123 -13.54 -3.82 -15.06
N SER A 124 -14.74 -4.34 -15.32
CA SER A 124 -16.04 -3.66 -15.15
C SER A 124 -16.67 -3.95 -13.80
#